data_AF-A0A2S7KXY1-F1
#
_entry.id   AF-A0A2S7KXY1-F1
#
_cell.length_a   1.000
_cell.length_b   1.000
_cell.length_c   1.000
_cell.angle_alpha   90.00
_cell.angle_beta   90.00
_cell.angle_gamma   90.00
#
_symmetry.space_group_name_H-M   'P 1'
#
loop_
_entity.id
_entity.type
_entity.pdbx_description
1 polymer ?
#
loop_
_entity_poly.entity_id
_entity_poly.type
_entity_poly.pdbx_seq_one_letter_code
_entity_poly.pdbx_strand_id
1 'polypeptide(L)'
;MKIFYLLTVLTIFSSCSGAVDEEVEVIDPNDNWGQITTQSPSYFTTSDVSTDHLDLVKEYYSLGATNWGSYGPLEWWVIGTSESAAAALDIIYCDRRDEVGSNTDNCLNRNHGFKDYAKNGQAGLNTRRNTGEKWSGFIITMASKHPSPSEDDYKQILLHEYFHVYQHAHVFSKIRSERDSRNQINPWWMEGGAEYMSQLLYSQQPGVGSERLKERMTWKMDSKSRLTSGEKINTIPHGDRGSIAYDLGAWFIAYLIDRTTLETYKTDFFKDLNDLGFEGSFTKHFGNSSTVLLADFHDNFLNQPLSDQLKIIP
;
A
#
# COMPACT_ATOMS: atom_id res chain seq x y z
N MET A 1 38.51 68.37 23.65
CA MET A 1 37.96 69.28 22.62
C MET A 1 37.68 68.46 21.37
N LYS A 2 36.48 68.63 20.81
CA LYS A 2 35.86 67.82 19.74
C LYS A 2 36.76 67.64 18.51
N ILE A 3 36.73 66.43 17.92
CA ILE A 3 37.02 66.23 16.50
C ILE A 3 35.79 65.53 15.90
N PHE A 4 35.11 66.23 15.01
CA PHE A 4 34.08 65.69 14.13
C PHE A 4 34.77 65.11 12.89
N TYR A 5 34.45 63.87 12.51
CA TYR A 5 34.64 63.40 11.14
C TYR A 5 33.31 62.97 10.54
N LEU A 6 33.14 63.42 9.31
CA LEU A 6 31.96 63.41 8.47
C LEU A 6 31.66 61.98 7.97
N LEU A 7 30.37 61.66 7.94
CA LEU A 7 29.77 60.44 7.39
C LEU A 7 30.19 60.19 5.93
N THR A 8 30.54 58.93 5.63
CA THR A 8 30.34 58.34 4.30
C THR A 8 29.50 57.08 4.48
N VAL A 9 28.31 57.09 3.89
CA VAL A 9 27.33 55.99 3.92
C VAL A 9 27.80 54.87 3.01
N LEU A 10 28.00 53.68 3.56
CA LEU A 10 28.20 52.44 2.81
C LEU A 10 26.94 51.58 3.01
N THR A 11 26.15 51.43 1.95
CA THR A 11 24.99 50.54 1.90
C THR A 11 25.45 49.09 1.84
N ILE A 12 25.23 48.33 2.91
CA ILE A 12 25.43 46.88 2.95
C ILE A 12 24.09 46.20 2.61
N PHE A 13 24.06 45.47 1.50
CA PHE A 13 23.01 44.51 1.21
C PHE A 13 23.11 43.34 2.20
N SER A 14 22.13 43.20 3.09
CA SER A 14 21.95 42.01 3.92
C SER A 14 21.05 41.03 3.18
N SER A 15 21.65 39.96 2.65
CA SER A 15 20.91 38.80 2.16
C SER A 15 20.29 38.05 3.33
N CYS A 16 18.97 38.15 3.51
CA CYS A 16 18.25 37.25 4.41
C CYS A 16 18.19 35.85 3.77
N SER A 17 18.97 34.92 4.33
CA SER A 17 18.70 33.50 4.24
C SER A 17 17.36 33.21 4.92
N GLY A 18 16.34 32.85 4.14
CA GLY A 18 15.10 32.31 4.68
C GLY A 18 15.40 30.98 5.38
N ALA A 19 15.26 30.95 6.69
CA ALA A 19 15.07 29.70 7.40
C ALA A 19 13.77 29.08 6.88
N VAL A 20 13.87 27.88 6.32
CA VAL A 20 12.70 27.05 6.09
C VAL A 20 12.29 26.59 7.49
N ASP A 21 11.18 27.11 8.00
CA ASP A 21 10.58 26.56 9.22
C ASP A 21 10.28 25.09 8.94
N GLU A 22 11.07 24.18 9.52
CA GLU A 22 10.72 22.77 9.58
C GLU A 22 9.41 22.68 10.37
N GLU A 23 8.31 22.36 9.70
CA GLU A 23 7.06 21.98 10.38
C GLU A 23 7.37 20.76 11.25
N VAL A 24 7.62 20.99 12.54
CA VAL A 24 7.82 19.91 13.50
C VAL A 24 6.48 19.19 13.66
N GLU A 25 6.42 17.94 13.23
CA GLU A 25 5.25 17.10 13.43
C GLU A 25 5.06 16.83 14.92
N VAL A 26 4.01 17.41 15.51
CA VAL A 26 3.58 17.04 16.86
C VAL A 26 2.59 15.89 16.73
N ILE A 27 3.10 14.65 16.85
CA ILE A 27 2.24 13.47 16.93
C ILE A 27 1.47 13.53 18.26
N ASP A 28 0.14 13.48 18.19
CA ASP A 28 -0.74 13.46 19.37
C ASP A 28 -0.39 12.23 20.21
N PRO A 29 -0.11 12.36 21.52
CA PRO A 29 0.18 11.21 22.38
C PRO A 29 -0.97 10.18 22.46
N ASN A 30 -2.19 10.53 22.02
CA ASN A 30 -3.32 9.62 21.90
C ASN A 30 -3.49 9.02 20.48
N ASP A 31 -2.54 9.28 19.58
CA ASP A 31 -2.52 8.74 18.23
C ASP A 31 -2.14 7.26 18.27
N ASN A 32 -3.14 6.38 18.21
CA ASN A 32 -2.94 4.93 18.25
C ASN A 32 -2.60 4.35 16.86
N TRP A 33 -2.16 5.18 15.90
CA TRP A 33 -1.74 4.71 14.58
C TRP A 33 -0.59 3.71 14.69
N GLY A 34 -0.63 2.67 13.84
CA GLY A 34 0.38 1.60 13.85
C GLY A 34 0.31 0.68 15.06
N GLN A 35 -0.67 0.83 15.95
CA GLN A 35 -0.92 -0.09 17.06
C GLN A 35 -2.00 -1.10 16.71
N ILE A 36 -1.87 -2.31 17.27
CA ILE A 36 -2.91 -3.33 17.16
C ILE A 36 -4.16 -2.87 17.92
N THR A 37 -5.32 -2.97 17.26
CA THR A 37 -6.61 -2.59 17.81
C THR A 37 -7.56 -3.78 17.92
N THR A 38 -8.38 -3.77 18.97
CA THR A 38 -9.50 -4.70 19.15
C THR A 38 -10.80 -4.15 18.54
N GLN A 39 -10.79 -2.93 17.98
CA GLN A 39 -11.96 -2.35 17.32
C GLN A 39 -12.23 -3.07 16.01
N SER A 40 -13.46 -3.53 15.82
CA SER A 40 -13.90 -4.13 14.57
C SER A 40 -14.00 -3.07 13.45
N PRO A 41 -13.77 -3.46 12.18
CA PRO A 41 -14.00 -2.56 11.06
C PRO A 41 -15.47 -2.17 10.94
N SER A 42 -15.73 -1.01 10.35
CA SER A 42 -17.06 -0.64 9.87
C SER A 42 -17.29 -1.18 8.46
N TYR A 43 -18.49 -1.66 8.16
CA TYR A 43 -18.84 -2.20 6.86
C TYR A 43 -20.00 -1.41 6.26
N PHE A 44 -19.80 -0.92 5.05
CA PHE A 44 -20.78 -0.21 4.25
C PHE A 44 -20.96 -0.97 2.95
N THR A 45 -22.20 -1.30 2.60
CA THR A 45 -22.48 -2.13 1.43
C THR A 45 -23.55 -1.49 0.56
N THR A 46 -23.49 -1.74 -0.75
CA THR A 46 -24.66 -1.46 -1.60
C THR A 46 -25.78 -2.45 -1.29
N SER A 47 -27.02 -2.10 -1.64
CA SER A 47 -28.21 -2.91 -1.32
C SER A 47 -28.27 -4.26 -2.02
N ASP A 48 -27.45 -4.47 -3.06
CA ASP A 48 -27.35 -5.70 -3.84
C ASP A 48 -26.19 -6.62 -3.39
N VAL A 49 -25.47 -6.28 -2.33
CA VAL A 49 -24.53 -7.18 -1.65
C VAL A 49 -25.31 -8.10 -0.71
N SER A 50 -25.18 -9.42 -0.91
CA SER A 50 -25.83 -10.41 -0.05
C SER A 50 -25.12 -10.55 1.30
N THR A 51 -25.82 -11.12 2.29
CA THR A 51 -25.24 -11.44 3.59
C THR A 51 -24.04 -12.39 3.45
N ASP A 52 -24.18 -13.46 2.67
CA ASP A 52 -23.09 -14.43 2.44
C ASP A 52 -21.85 -13.77 1.83
N HIS A 53 -22.06 -12.81 0.92
CA HIS A 53 -20.95 -12.05 0.33
C HIS A 53 -20.28 -11.16 1.40
N LEU A 54 -21.03 -10.42 2.20
CA LEU A 54 -20.45 -9.64 3.30
C LEU A 54 -19.72 -10.52 4.32
N ASP A 55 -20.23 -11.70 4.61
CA ASP A 55 -19.60 -12.62 5.56
C ASP A 55 -18.28 -13.18 5.01
N LEU A 56 -18.17 -13.43 3.70
CA LEU A 56 -16.89 -13.73 3.03
C LEU A 56 -15.87 -12.59 3.21
N VAL A 57 -16.30 -11.32 3.06
CA VAL A 57 -15.41 -10.16 3.28
C VAL A 57 -14.88 -10.14 4.72
N LYS A 58 -15.76 -10.34 5.71
CA LYS A 58 -15.39 -10.39 7.12
C LYS A 58 -14.45 -11.56 7.45
N GLU A 59 -14.69 -12.73 6.85
CA GLU A 59 -13.85 -13.91 7.01
C GLU A 59 -12.41 -13.62 6.58
N TYR A 60 -12.23 -13.08 5.37
CA TYR A 60 -10.90 -12.81 4.83
C TYR A 60 -10.21 -11.60 5.47
N TYR A 61 -10.97 -10.58 5.91
CA TYR A 61 -10.44 -9.59 6.84
C TYR A 61 -9.90 -10.25 8.11
N SER A 62 -10.68 -11.13 8.75
CA SER A 62 -10.28 -11.78 10.00
C SER A 62 -9.04 -12.66 9.82
N LEU A 63 -8.95 -13.35 8.68
CA LEU A 63 -7.77 -14.12 8.29
C LEU A 63 -6.53 -13.23 8.18
N GLY A 64 -6.62 -12.12 7.44
CA GLY A 64 -5.53 -11.16 7.30
C GLY A 64 -5.13 -10.54 8.65
N ALA A 65 -6.11 -10.08 9.44
CA ALA A 65 -5.89 -9.47 10.76
C ALA A 65 -5.23 -10.43 11.75
N THR A 66 -5.54 -11.72 11.67
CA THR A 66 -4.91 -12.76 12.51
C THR A 66 -3.44 -12.97 12.13
N ASN A 67 -3.09 -12.86 10.84
CA ASN A 67 -1.74 -13.16 10.35
C ASN A 67 -0.80 -11.96 10.37
N TRP A 68 -1.33 -10.76 10.19
CA TRP A 68 -0.55 -9.53 10.05
C TRP A 68 -0.82 -8.53 11.17
N GLY A 69 -1.84 -8.76 11.99
CA GLY A 69 -2.25 -7.87 13.06
C GLY A 69 -3.44 -7.00 12.65
N SER A 70 -4.34 -6.73 13.60
CA SER A 70 -5.53 -5.90 13.40
C SER A 70 -5.18 -4.42 13.53
N TYR A 71 -5.17 -3.68 12.43
CA TYR A 71 -4.96 -2.23 12.41
C TYR A 71 -6.22 -1.47 11.99
N GLY A 72 -6.40 -0.27 12.55
CA GLY A 72 -7.54 0.59 12.27
C GLY A 72 -7.39 1.99 12.85
N PRO A 73 -8.43 2.85 12.78
CA PRO A 73 -9.78 2.56 12.28
C PRO A 73 -9.81 2.09 10.82
N LEU A 74 -10.62 1.08 10.51
CA LEU A 74 -10.77 0.51 9.16
C LEU A 74 -12.24 0.51 8.73
N GLU A 75 -12.47 0.93 7.49
CA GLU A 75 -13.78 0.88 6.84
C GLU A 75 -13.69 0.04 5.56
N TRP A 76 -14.61 -0.91 5.42
CA TRP A 76 -14.84 -1.67 4.20
C TRP A 76 -16.07 -1.12 3.48
N TRP A 77 -15.88 -0.72 2.22
CA TRP A 77 -16.92 -0.27 1.31
C TRP A 77 -17.09 -1.33 0.22
N VAL A 78 -18.07 -2.22 0.41
CA VAL A 78 -18.31 -3.37 -0.46
C VAL A 78 -19.36 -2.99 -1.50
N ILE A 79 -18.94 -2.95 -2.76
CA ILE A 79 -19.74 -2.42 -3.86
C ILE A 79 -20.24 -3.57 -4.72
N GLY A 80 -21.55 -3.77 -4.77
CA GLY A 80 -22.21 -4.69 -5.69
C GLY A 80 -22.09 -4.26 -7.16
N THR A 81 -22.98 -4.77 -8.00
CA THR A 81 -22.96 -4.51 -9.45
C THR A 81 -23.98 -3.44 -9.88
N SER A 82 -24.87 -3.03 -8.97
CA SER A 82 -25.88 -2.01 -9.22
C SER A 82 -25.27 -0.60 -9.15
N GLU A 83 -25.13 0.06 -10.30
CA GLU A 83 -24.69 1.46 -10.38
C GLU A 83 -25.61 2.42 -9.60
N SER A 84 -26.91 2.14 -9.50
CA SER A 84 -27.85 2.99 -8.75
C SER A 84 -27.67 2.82 -7.24
N ALA A 85 -27.43 1.59 -6.77
CA ALA A 85 -27.13 1.34 -5.37
C ALA A 85 -25.76 1.92 -4.98
N ALA A 86 -24.77 1.84 -5.87
CA ALA A 86 -23.47 2.47 -5.69
C ALA A 86 -23.57 4.00 -5.60
N ALA A 87 -24.38 4.64 -6.45
CA ALA A 87 -24.64 6.07 -6.38
C ALA A 87 -25.30 6.50 -5.06
N ALA A 88 -26.18 5.66 -4.50
CA ALA A 88 -26.76 5.91 -3.18
C ALA A 88 -25.71 5.80 -2.06
N LEU A 89 -24.78 4.84 -2.19
CA LEU A 89 -23.68 4.66 -1.23
C LEU A 89 -22.64 5.80 -1.29
N ASP A 90 -22.46 6.44 -2.44
CA ASP A 90 -21.62 7.65 -2.57
C ASP A 90 -22.12 8.79 -1.67
N ILE A 91 -23.44 8.92 -1.49
CA ILE A 91 -24.04 9.91 -0.57
C ILE A 91 -23.68 9.57 0.88
N ILE A 92 -23.85 8.29 1.26
CA ILE A 92 -23.48 7.80 2.60
C ILE A 92 -21.99 8.00 2.88
N TYR A 93 -21.13 7.83 1.86
CA TYR A 93 -19.70 8.11 1.98
C TYR A 93 -19.43 9.57 2.33
N CYS A 94 -20.09 10.51 1.66
CA CYS A 94 -19.98 11.94 1.94
C CYS A 94 -20.42 12.28 3.36
N ASP A 95 -21.58 11.79 3.79
CA ASP A 95 -22.09 12.00 5.15
C ASP A 95 -21.11 11.44 6.18
N ARG A 96 -20.55 10.25 5.91
CA ARG A 96 -19.53 9.65 6.77
C ARG A 96 -18.24 10.47 6.82
N ARG A 97 -17.80 11.07 5.70
CA ARG A 97 -16.63 11.97 5.69
C ARG A 97 -16.89 13.21 6.54
N ASP A 98 -18.08 13.77 6.48
CA ASP A 98 -18.48 14.92 7.32
C ASP A 98 -18.49 14.55 8.81
N GLU A 99 -19.10 13.41 9.17
CA GLU A 99 -19.19 12.91 10.55
C GLU A 99 -17.82 12.79 11.22
N VAL A 100 -16.83 12.24 10.50
CA VAL A 100 -15.47 12.06 11.02
C VAL A 100 -14.59 13.32 10.87
N GLY A 101 -15.15 14.42 10.36
CA GLY A 101 -14.43 15.69 10.19
C GLY A 101 -13.34 15.64 9.12
N SER A 102 -13.55 14.83 8.07
CA SER A 102 -12.72 14.79 6.86
C SER A 102 -13.19 15.86 5.86
N ASN A 103 -12.32 16.22 4.91
CA ASN A 103 -12.72 17.09 3.81
C ASN A 103 -13.83 16.42 2.96
N THR A 104 -14.92 17.15 2.72
CA THR A 104 -16.11 16.76 1.94
C THR A 104 -16.21 17.47 0.58
N ASP A 105 -15.27 18.37 0.27
CA ASP A 105 -15.18 19.06 -1.02
C ASP A 105 -15.13 18.03 -2.16
N ASN A 106 -16.07 18.17 -3.09
CA ASN A 106 -16.19 17.29 -4.26
C ASN A 106 -16.32 15.79 -3.91
N CYS A 107 -16.77 15.42 -2.70
CA CYS A 107 -16.88 14.02 -2.29
C CYS A 107 -17.85 13.21 -3.18
N LEU A 108 -18.86 13.85 -3.78
CA LEU A 108 -19.75 13.23 -4.78
C LEU A 108 -19.17 13.27 -6.21
N ASN A 109 -18.22 14.17 -6.47
CA ASN A 109 -17.60 14.40 -7.78
C ASN A 109 -16.16 13.88 -7.80
N ARG A 110 -15.93 12.70 -7.24
CA ARG A 110 -14.62 12.05 -7.22
C ARG A 110 -14.32 11.45 -8.60
N ASN A 111 -13.06 11.53 -9.04
CA ASN A 111 -12.62 10.96 -10.32
C ASN A 111 -12.85 9.44 -10.44
N HIS A 112 -12.90 8.74 -9.31
CA HIS A 112 -13.19 7.30 -9.24
C HIS A 112 -14.16 7.06 -8.07
N GLY A 113 -15.46 7.06 -8.37
CA GLY A 113 -16.55 6.90 -7.40
C GLY A 113 -17.05 5.47 -7.31
N PHE A 114 -18.01 5.19 -6.43
CA PHE A 114 -18.53 3.82 -6.29
C PHE A 114 -19.26 3.33 -7.54
N LYS A 115 -19.83 4.23 -8.35
CA LYS A 115 -20.36 3.86 -9.67
C LYS A 115 -19.32 3.23 -10.59
N ASP A 116 -18.08 3.74 -10.58
CA ASP A 116 -17.00 3.19 -11.40
C ASP A 116 -16.62 1.79 -10.92
N TYR A 117 -16.56 1.58 -9.60
CA TYR A 117 -16.37 0.26 -9.00
C TYR A 117 -17.48 -0.73 -9.40
N ALA A 118 -18.76 -0.32 -9.29
CA ALA A 118 -19.87 -1.16 -9.72
C ALA A 118 -19.81 -1.51 -11.22
N LYS A 119 -19.33 -0.58 -12.05
CA LYS A 119 -19.24 -0.77 -13.50
C LYS A 119 -18.05 -1.61 -13.93
N ASN A 120 -16.89 -1.42 -13.31
CA ASN A 120 -15.61 -1.93 -13.80
C ASN A 120 -14.99 -3.01 -12.91
N GLY A 121 -15.45 -3.17 -11.66
CA GLY A 121 -14.85 -4.06 -10.67
C GLY A 121 -13.70 -3.38 -9.93
N GLN A 122 -12.65 -4.15 -9.62
CA GLN A 122 -11.44 -3.72 -8.92
C GLN A 122 -11.62 -3.52 -7.40
N ALA A 123 -10.48 -3.29 -6.75
CA ALA A 123 -10.38 -2.99 -5.35
C ALA A 123 -9.34 -1.86 -5.14
N GLY A 124 -9.32 -1.29 -3.95
CA GLY A 124 -8.25 -0.36 -3.60
C GLY A 124 -8.34 0.14 -2.17
N LEU A 125 -7.18 0.44 -1.61
CA LEU A 125 -7.02 1.13 -0.33
C LEU A 125 -6.87 2.64 -0.52
N ASN A 126 -7.59 3.40 0.31
CA ASN A 126 -7.35 4.81 0.54
C ASN A 126 -6.95 5.04 2.01
N THR A 127 -5.71 5.47 2.22
CA THR A 127 -5.16 5.79 3.54
C THR A 127 -5.41 7.27 3.88
N ARG A 128 -6.08 7.53 5.00
CA ARG A 128 -6.25 8.87 5.58
C ARG A 128 -5.25 9.05 6.72
N ARG A 129 -4.23 9.88 6.47
CA ARG A 129 -3.14 10.13 7.40
C ARG A 129 -2.49 11.49 7.11
N ASN A 130 -3.26 12.56 6.90
CA ASN A 130 -2.68 13.87 6.57
C ASN A 130 -2.68 14.83 7.76
N THR A 131 -1.71 15.75 7.77
CA THR A 131 -1.71 16.89 8.68
C THR A 131 -3.01 17.68 8.53
N GLY A 132 -3.66 18.02 9.65
CA GLY A 132 -4.91 18.77 9.67
C GLY A 132 -6.19 17.93 9.48
N GLU A 133 -6.10 16.64 9.12
CA GLU A 133 -7.26 15.74 9.15
C GLU A 133 -7.61 15.39 10.61
N LYS A 134 -8.88 15.53 10.97
CA LYS A 134 -9.39 15.15 12.30
C LYS A 134 -9.49 13.65 12.50
N TRP A 135 -9.49 12.90 11.39
CA TRP A 135 -9.60 11.45 11.39
C TRP A 135 -8.47 10.85 10.55
N SER A 136 -7.80 9.85 11.11
CA SER A 136 -6.89 8.97 10.39
C SER A 136 -7.46 7.56 10.38
N GLY A 137 -7.34 6.87 9.26
CA GLY A 137 -7.84 5.52 9.11
C GLY A 137 -7.63 4.97 7.71
N PHE A 138 -8.14 3.77 7.51
CA PHE A 138 -8.04 3.01 6.28
C PHE A 138 -9.43 2.84 5.68
N ILE A 139 -9.53 2.99 4.36
CA ILE A 139 -10.77 2.83 3.61
C ILE A 139 -10.47 1.84 2.48
N ILE A 140 -10.93 0.61 2.60
CA ILE A 140 -10.86 -0.37 1.51
C ILE A 140 -12.17 -0.31 0.73
N THR A 141 -12.08 -0.15 -0.58
CA THR A 141 -13.22 -0.33 -1.49
C THR A 141 -13.04 -1.64 -2.24
N MET A 142 -14.05 -2.50 -2.23
CA MET A 142 -14.02 -3.80 -2.90
C MET A 142 -15.26 -3.98 -3.76
N ALA A 143 -15.10 -4.06 -5.08
CA ALA A 143 -16.21 -4.28 -6.00
C ALA A 143 -16.47 -5.77 -6.26
N SER A 144 -17.73 -6.13 -6.49
CA SER A 144 -18.19 -7.52 -6.73
C SER A 144 -18.18 -7.96 -8.19
N LYS A 145 -17.74 -7.10 -9.13
CA LYS A 145 -17.87 -7.40 -10.56
C LYS A 145 -16.68 -8.17 -11.13
N HIS A 146 -15.47 -7.67 -10.89
CA HIS A 146 -14.23 -8.23 -11.44
C HIS A 146 -13.10 -8.10 -10.42
N PRO A 147 -12.73 -9.19 -9.73
CA PRO A 147 -13.41 -10.49 -9.71
C PRO A 147 -14.76 -10.44 -8.97
N SER A 148 -15.57 -11.47 -9.17
CA SER A 148 -16.81 -11.71 -8.41
C SER A 148 -16.55 -12.51 -7.14
N PRO A 149 -17.42 -12.42 -6.11
CA PRO A 149 -17.23 -13.13 -4.84
C PRO A 149 -17.16 -14.66 -4.95
N SER A 150 -17.66 -15.23 -6.05
CA SER A 150 -17.56 -16.67 -6.33
C SER A 150 -16.19 -17.09 -6.88
N GLU A 151 -15.36 -16.14 -7.33
CA GLU A 151 -14.04 -16.43 -7.88
C GLU A 151 -12.98 -16.45 -6.77
N ASP A 152 -12.04 -17.39 -6.86
CA ASP A 152 -10.97 -17.50 -5.87
C ASP A 152 -10.07 -16.26 -5.80
N ASP A 153 -9.91 -15.56 -6.92
CA ASP A 153 -9.12 -14.32 -6.97
C ASP A 153 -9.76 -13.21 -6.10
N TYR A 154 -11.07 -13.25 -5.85
CA TYR A 154 -11.74 -12.32 -4.92
C TYR A 154 -11.18 -12.43 -3.51
N LYS A 155 -11.01 -13.67 -3.03
CA LYS A 155 -10.51 -13.98 -1.68
C LYS A 155 -9.08 -13.50 -1.50
N GLN A 156 -8.23 -13.74 -2.51
CA GLN A 156 -6.85 -13.25 -2.48
C GLN A 156 -6.79 -11.72 -2.57
N ILE A 157 -7.63 -11.06 -3.35
CA ILE A 157 -7.67 -9.58 -3.41
C ILE A 157 -8.09 -8.97 -2.07
N LEU A 158 -9.03 -9.57 -1.34
CA LEU A 158 -9.35 -9.12 0.03
C LEU A 158 -8.12 -9.12 0.94
N LEU A 159 -7.28 -10.16 0.83
CA LEU A 159 -5.99 -10.23 1.53
C LEU A 159 -4.98 -9.22 0.98
N HIS A 160 -4.94 -8.98 -0.33
CA HIS A 160 -4.08 -7.97 -0.96
C HIS A 160 -4.34 -6.58 -0.39
N GLU A 161 -5.60 -6.14 -0.42
CA GLU A 161 -5.98 -4.83 0.09
C GLU A 161 -5.75 -4.71 1.61
N TYR A 162 -5.98 -5.79 2.35
CA TYR A 162 -5.67 -5.78 3.77
C TYR A 162 -4.16 -5.77 4.05
N PHE A 163 -3.32 -6.35 3.19
CA PHE A 163 -1.88 -6.23 3.32
C PHE A 163 -1.41 -4.79 3.11
N HIS A 164 -2.09 -4.00 2.27
CA HIS A 164 -1.81 -2.57 2.20
C HIS A 164 -2.12 -1.84 3.51
N VAL A 165 -3.17 -2.24 4.24
CA VAL A 165 -3.42 -1.71 5.60
C VAL A 165 -2.24 -2.01 6.51
N TYR A 166 -1.74 -3.25 6.48
CA TYR A 166 -0.53 -3.63 7.22
C TYR A 166 0.66 -2.73 6.85
N GLN A 167 0.97 -2.60 5.56
CA GLN A 167 2.11 -1.80 5.08
C GLN A 167 2.00 -0.34 5.52
N HIS A 168 0.83 0.28 5.35
CA HIS A 168 0.61 1.68 5.71
C HIS A 168 0.50 1.94 7.22
N ALA A 169 0.04 0.96 8.01
CA ALA A 169 0.02 1.08 9.46
C ALA A 169 1.42 1.26 10.05
N HIS A 170 2.46 0.76 9.37
CA HIS A 170 3.86 0.92 9.78
C HIS A 170 4.52 2.21 9.29
N VAL A 171 3.75 3.14 8.70
CA VAL A 171 4.25 4.47 8.30
C VAL A 171 3.53 5.53 9.11
N PHE A 172 4.22 6.14 10.09
CA PHE A 172 3.56 6.88 11.16
C PHE A 172 3.28 8.34 10.84
N SER A 173 4.14 8.99 10.07
CA SER A 173 4.06 10.44 9.85
C SER A 173 2.76 10.89 9.16
N LYS A 174 2.20 12.02 9.61
CA LYS A 174 1.11 12.75 8.96
C LYS A 174 1.60 13.68 7.84
N ILE A 175 2.90 13.90 7.74
CA ILE A 175 3.53 14.67 6.66
C ILE A 175 3.66 13.78 5.42
N ARG A 176 3.09 14.24 4.30
CA ARG A 176 3.05 13.44 3.06
C ARG A 176 4.44 13.08 2.53
N SER A 177 5.38 14.03 2.49
CA SER A 177 6.73 13.78 2.00
C SER A 177 7.47 12.73 2.83
N GLU A 178 7.30 12.75 4.15
CA GLU A 178 7.88 11.72 5.02
C GLU A 178 7.29 10.36 4.72
N ARG A 179 5.96 10.23 4.61
CA ARG A 179 5.33 8.96 4.24
C ARG A 179 5.79 8.45 2.87
N ASP A 180 5.81 9.33 1.87
CA ASP A 180 6.20 8.99 0.51
C ASP A 180 7.67 8.48 0.49
N SER A 181 8.55 9.04 1.33
CA SER A 181 9.95 8.59 1.47
C SER A 181 10.12 7.23 2.19
N ARG A 182 9.10 6.73 2.89
CA ARG A 182 9.08 5.39 3.48
C ARG A 182 8.62 4.31 2.50
N ASN A 183 8.35 4.69 1.26
CA ASN A 183 7.88 3.79 0.21
C ASN A 183 8.57 4.09 -1.12
N GLN A 184 8.17 3.36 -2.16
CA GLN A 184 8.63 3.51 -3.52
C GLN A 184 7.51 4.05 -4.39
N ILE A 185 7.84 5.02 -5.26
CA ILE A 185 6.88 5.66 -6.17
C ILE A 185 6.30 4.64 -7.15
N ASN A 186 7.13 3.70 -7.60
CA ASN A 186 6.76 2.66 -8.54
C ASN A 186 6.26 1.40 -7.79
N PRO A 187 5.27 0.68 -8.35
CA PRO A 187 4.49 -0.34 -7.63
C PRO A 187 5.28 -1.57 -7.17
N TRP A 188 6.49 -1.80 -7.69
CA TRP A 188 7.25 -3.03 -7.46
C TRP A 188 7.40 -3.44 -6.00
N TRP A 189 7.46 -2.48 -5.07
CA TRP A 189 7.57 -2.76 -3.64
C TRP A 189 6.20 -2.95 -2.98
N MET A 190 5.35 -1.93 -3.03
CA MET A 190 4.09 -1.92 -2.28
C MET A 190 3.11 -2.96 -2.83
N GLU A 191 2.93 -2.96 -4.14
CA GLU A 191 2.01 -3.87 -4.83
C GLU A 191 2.62 -5.26 -4.98
N GLY A 192 3.92 -5.35 -5.31
CA GLY A 192 4.62 -6.63 -5.33
C GLY A 192 4.57 -7.34 -3.97
N GLY A 193 4.69 -6.56 -2.89
CA GLY A 193 4.52 -7.01 -1.52
C GLY A 193 3.14 -7.55 -1.20
N ALA A 194 2.09 -6.78 -1.52
CA ALA A 194 0.72 -7.20 -1.33
C ALA A 194 0.36 -8.42 -2.17
N GLU A 195 0.82 -8.49 -3.42
CA GLU A 195 0.65 -9.63 -4.32
C GLU A 195 1.29 -10.90 -3.73
N TYR A 196 2.57 -10.86 -3.36
CA TYR A 196 3.23 -12.06 -2.84
C TYR A 196 2.63 -12.53 -1.52
N MET A 197 2.43 -11.61 -0.57
CA MET A 197 1.96 -11.96 0.77
C MET A 197 0.53 -12.47 0.79
N SER A 198 -0.35 -11.89 -0.02
CA SER A 198 -1.72 -12.36 -0.16
C SER A 198 -1.80 -13.71 -0.86
N GLN A 199 -1.02 -13.95 -1.92
CA GLN A 199 -0.97 -15.26 -2.59
C GLN A 199 -0.40 -16.34 -1.67
N LEU A 200 0.67 -16.03 -0.93
CA LEU A 200 1.26 -16.95 0.05
C LEU A 200 0.24 -17.33 1.13
N LEU A 201 -0.39 -16.35 1.77
CA LEU A 201 -1.37 -16.63 2.82
C LEU A 201 -2.59 -17.39 2.26
N TYR A 202 -3.09 -17.00 1.08
CA TYR A 202 -4.21 -17.70 0.46
C TYR A 202 -3.89 -19.15 0.12
N SER A 203 -2.68 -19.43 -0.39
CA SER A 203 -2.24 -20.79 -0.72
C SER A 203 -2.16 -21.75 0.48
N GLN A 204 -2.10 -21.21 1.70
CA GLN A 204 -2.03 -21.98 2.94
C GLN A 204 -3.41 -22.31 3.53
N GLN A 205 -4.50 -21.84 2.91
CA GLN A 205 -5.84 -22.04 3.43
C GLN A 205 -6.37 -23.46 3.14
N PRO A 206 -7.23 -24.01 4.02
CA PRO A 206 -7.84 -25.32 3.81
C PRO A 206 -8.56 -25.41 2.46
N GLY A 207 -8.34 -26.50 1.74
CA GLY A 207 -8.95 -26.74 0.42
C GLY A 207 -8.24 -26.08 -0.76
N VAL A 208 -7.24 -25.23 -0.51
CA VAL A 208 -6.37 -24.71 -1.56
C VAL A 208 -5.25 -25.72 -1.86
N GLY A 209 -5.02 -26.02 -3.14
CA GLY A 209 -4.02 -27.00 -3.57
C GLY A 209 -2.59 -26.55 -3.23
N SER A 210 -1.73 -27.50 -2.85
CA SER A 210 -0.34 -27.21 -2.42
C SER A 210 0.51 -26.53 -3.50
N GLU A 211 0.20 -26.76 -4.78
CA GLU A 211 0.93 -26.16 -5.91
C GLU A 211 0.40 -24.76 -6.30
N ARG A 212 -0.69 -24.27 -5.68
CA ARG A 212 -1.38 -23.03 -6.08
C ARG A 212 -0.46 -21.81 -6.07
N LEU A 213 0.47 -21.72 -5.11
CA LEU A 213 1.42 -20.61 -5.09
C LEU A 213 2.41 -20.69 -6.26
N LYS A 214 2.99 -21.86 -6.52
CA LYS A 214 3.90 -22.10 -7.64
C LYS A 214 3.25 -21.85 -8.99
N GLU A 215 1.99 -22.25 -9.15
CA GLU A 215 1.19 -21.98 -10.36
C GLU A 215 1.02 -20.48 -10.59
N ARG A 216 0.64 -19.71 -9.56
CA ARG A 216 0.50 -18.24 -9.71
C ARG A 216 1.82 -17.56 -9.95
N MET A 217 2.87 -17.95 -9.22
CA MET A 217 4.19 -17.37 -9.43
C MET A 217 4.70 -17.68 -10.84
N THR A 218 4.44 -18.89 -11.36
CA THR A 218 4.71 -19.23 -12.77
C THR A 218 4.00 -18.27 -13.72
N TRP A 219 2.68 -18.05 -13.56
CA TRP A 219 1.96 -17.10 -14.40
C TRP A 219 2.52 -15.67 -14.28
N LYS A 220 2.83 -15.21 -13.07
CA LYS A 220 3.45 -13.90 -12.84
C LYS A 220 4.82 -13.78 -13.53
N MET A 221 5.56 -14.87 -13.67
CA MET A 221 6.85 -14.86 -14.37
C MET A 221 6.70 -14.58 -15.88
N ASP A 222 5.54 -14.87 -16.48
CA ASP A 222 5.29 -14.56 -17.89
C ASP A 222 5.44 -13.05 -18.20
N SER A 223 5.23 -12.20 -17.19
CA SER A 223 5.45 -10.76 -17.26
C SER A 223 6.89 -10.36 -17.61
N LYS A 224 7.88 -11.24 -17.38
CA LYS A 224 9.26 -11.05 -17.83
C LYS A 224 9.34 -10.81 -19.34
N SER A 225 8.54 -11.52 -20.13
CA SER A 225 8.53 -11.39 -21.60
C SER A 225 8.06 -10.00 -22.10
N ARG A 226 7.40 -9.23 -21.23
CA ARG A 226 6.89 -7.88 -21.52
C ARG A 226 7.85 -6.76 -21.12
N LEU A 227 9.00 -7.08 -20.53
CA LEU A 227 10.06 -6.12 -20.27
C LEU A 227 10.74 -5.68 -21.58
N THR A 228 11.02 -4.39 -21.69
CA THR A 228 11.88 -3.86 -22.76
C THR A 228 13.36 -4.05 -22.41
N SER A 229 14.24 -3.96 -23.41
CA SER A 229 15.68 -4.22 -23.21
C SER A 229 16.28 -3.27 -22.17
N GLY A 230 16.85 -3.83 -21.10
CA GLY A 230 17.46 -3.09 -19.99
C GLY A 230 16.48 -2.46 -19.01
N GLU A 231 15.17 -2.67 -19.18
CA GLU A 231 14.15 -2.14 -18.27
C GLU A 231 14.13 -2.89 -16.94
N LYS A 232 14.03 -2.12 -15.85
CA LYS A 232 13.95 -2.64 -14.48
C LYS A 232 12.58 -2.38 -13.89
N ILE A 233 12.10 -3.26 -13.02
CA ILE A 233 10.75 -3.15 -12.44
C ILE A 233 10.58 -1.87 -11.61
N ASN A 234 11.69 -1.36 -11.04
CA ASN A 234 11.69 -0.11 -10.28
C ASN A 234 11.59 1.15 -11.14
N THR A 235 11.57 1.04 -12.47
CA THR A 235 11.35 2.18 -13.39
C THR A 235 9.97 2.19 -14.03
N ILE A 236 9.17 1.13 -13.84
CA ILE A 236 7.84 0.99 -14.45
C ILE A 236 6.81 1.66 -13.52
N PRO A 237 6.11 2.72 -13.96
CA PRO A 237 5.09 3.38 -13.13
C PRO A 237 3.78 2.60 -13.08
N HIS A 238 2.87 3.04 -12.20
CA HIS A 238 1.46 2.65 -12.28
C HIS A 238 0.86 2.99 -13.66
N GLY A 239 -0.21 2.28 -14.04
CA GLY A 239 -0.90 2.44 -15.32
C GLY A 239 -0.81 1.18 -16.18
N ASP A 240 -0.89 1.34 -17.50
CA ASP A 240 -1.05 0.24 -18.47
C ASP A 240 -0.01 -0.88 -18.34
N ARG A 241 1.23 -0.53 -17.98
CA ARG A 241 2.34 -1.47 -17.80
C ARG A 241 2.60 -1.83 -16.34
N GLY A 242 1.83 -1.28 -15.40
CA GLY A 242 1.97 -1.48 -13.97
C GLY A 242 2.00 -2.96 -13.61
N SER A 243 1.12 -3.77 -14.21
CA SER A 243 1.06 -5.23 -13.97
C SER A 243 2.42 -5.95 -14.05
N ILE A 244 3.35 -5.50 -14.90
CA ILE A 244 4.70 -6.07 -14.98
C ILE A 244 5.46 -5.88 -13.66
N ALA A 245 5.40 -4.69 -13.09
CA ALA A 245 6.05 -4.38 -11.82
C ALA A 245 5.33 -5.01 -10.62
N TYR A 246 4.02 -5.25 -10.68
CA TYR A 246 3.28 -5.98 -9.65
C TYR A 246 3.75 -7.44 -9.63
N ASP A 247 3.73 -8.09 -10.80
CA ASP A 247 4.06 -9.51 -10.94
C ASP A 247 5.52 -9.81 -10.64
N LEU A 248 6.44 -9.06 -11.24
CA LEU A 248 7.87 -9.24 -11.00
C LEU A 248 8.31 -8.65 -9.66
N GLY A 249 7.57 -7.69 -9.12
CA GLY A 249 7.71 -7.22 -7.74
C GLY A 249 7.40 -8.34 -6.75
N ALA A 250 6.33 -9.11 -6.96
CA ALA A 250 6.02 -10.29 -6.14
C ALA A 250 7.16 -11.33 -6.19
N TRP A 251 7.75 -11.56 -7.36
CA TRP A 251 8.95 -12.39 -7.48
C TRP A 251 10.17 -11.81 -6.76
N PHE A 252 10.34 -10.48 -6.78
CA PHE A 252 11.42 -9.84 -6.05
C PHE A 252 11.25 -10.01 -4.54
N ILE A 253 10.02 -9.90 -4.01
CA ILE A 253 9.74 -10.17 -2.59
C ILE A 253 10.05 -11.63 -2.23
N ALA A 254 9.65 -12.60 -3.07
CA ALA A 254 10.01 -14.00 -2.89
C ALA A 254 11.55 -14.20 -2.87
N TYR A 255 12.26 -13.56 -3.80
CA TYR A 255 13.72 -13.57 -3.90
C TYR A 255 14.41 -13.03 -2.64
N LEU A 256 13.87 -11.97 -2.03
CA LEU A 256 14.39 -11.41 -0.79
C LEU A 256 14.14 -12.34 0.39
N ILE A 257 12.94 -12.90 0.49
CA ILE A 257 12.54 -13.81 1.57
C ILE A 257 13.39 -15.09 1.57
N ASP A 258 13.67 -15.66 0.39
CA ASP A 258 14.52 -16.84 0.23
C ASP A 258 15.98 -16.62 0.69
N ARG A 259 16.49 -15.40 0.50
CA ARG A 259 17.84 -15.00 0.96
C ARG A 259 17.90 -14.61 2.43
N THR A 260 16.74 -14.34 3.02
CA THR A 260 16.60 -13.89 4.40
C THR A 260 15.57 -14.76 5.09
N THR A 261 14.43 -14.21 5.47
CA THR A 261 13.28 -14.93 6.00
C THR A 261 12.00 -14.16 5.71
N LEU A 262 10.85 -14.84 5.85
CA LEU A 262 9.55 -14.17 5.83
C LEU A 262 9.46 -13.09 6.93
N GLU A 263 10.03 -13.35 8.10
CA GLU A 263 10.03 -12.41 9.24
C GLU A 263 10.86 -11.17 8.95
N THR A 264 11.96 -11.30 8.19
CA THR A 264 12.80 -10.17 7.78
C THR A 264 12.01 -9.17 6.94
N TYR A 265 11.28 -9.68 5.94
CA TYR A 265 10.44 -8.84 5.08
C TYR A 265 9.19 -8.33 5.82
N LYS A 266 8.47 -9.24 6.47
CA LYS A 266 7.17 -8.93 7.07
C LYS A 266 7.31 -8.05 8.29
N THR A 267 8.25 -8.30 9.20
CA THR A 267 8.31 -7.63 10.50
C THR A 267 9.51 -6.72 10.62
N ASP A 268 10.72 -7.25 10.39
CA ASP A 268 11.95 -6.52 10.75
C ASP A 268 12.12 -5.25 9.90
N PHE A 269 11.89 -5.33 8.59
CA PHE A 269 11.90 -4.16 7.70
C PHE A 269 10.95 -3.05 8.16
N PHE A 270 9.71 -3.39 8.50
CA PHE A 270 8.70 -2.39 8.88
C PHE A 270 8.96 -1.81 10.27
N LYS A 271 9.56 -2.58 11.17
CA LYS A 271 9.93 -2.13 12.52
C LYS A 271 10.89 -0.96 12.50
N ASP A 272 11.91 -1.01 11.65
CA ASP A 272 12.95 0.03 11.57
C ASP A 272 12.66 1.08 10.48
N LEU A 273 11.53 0.97 9.77
CA LEU A 273 11.19 1.82 8.63
C LEU A 273 11.05 3.31 8.99
N ASN A 274 10.40 3.62 10.11
CA ASN A 274 10.19 5.02 10.50
C ASN A 274 11.51 5.71 10.87
N ASP A 275 12.40 4.99 11.55
CA ASP A 275 13.68 5.52 12.06
C ASP A 275 14.75 5.60 10.96
N LEU A 276 14.83 4.60 10.08
CA LEU A 276 15.91 4.48 9.10
C LEU A 276 15.52 4.92 7.69
N GLY A 277 14.23 5.17 7.43
CA GLY A 277 13.73 5.35 6.08
C GLY A 277 13.75 4.05 5.26
N PHE A 278 13.26 4.12 4.02
CA PHE A 278 13.16 2.95 3.16
C PHE A 278 14.53 2.28 2.94
N GLU A 279 15.51 2.99 2.40
CA GLU A 279 16.81 2.40 2.04
C GLU A 279 17.64 1.98 3.26
N GLY A 280 17.54 2.72 4.37
CA GLY A 280 18.24 2.38 5.60
C GLY A 280 17.71 1.09 6.22
N SER A 281 16.38 0.96 6.33
CA SER A 281 15.75 -0.27 6.78
C SER A 281 16.01 -1.42 5.80
N PHE A 282 15.83 -1.18 4.50
CA PHE A 282 16.08 -2.18 3.46
C PHE A 282 17.50 -2.75 3.55
N THR A 283 18.51 -1.88 3.61
CA THR A 283 19.92 -2.30 3.70
C THR A 283 20.21 -3.07 4.98
N LYS A 284 19.66 -2.63 6.11
CA LYS A 284 19.84 -3.30 7.40
C LYS A 284 19.32 -4.74 7.38
N HIS A 285 18.17 -4.97 6.75
CA HIS A 285 17.47 -6.25 6.83
C HIS A 285 17.78 -7.20 5.67
N PHE A 286 18.00 -6.67 4.46
CA PHE A 286 18.31 -7.49 3.28
C PHE A 286 19.80 -7.54 2.95
N GLY A 287 20.65 -6.87 3.73
CA GLY A 287 22.11 -6.95 3.66
C GLY A 287 22.76 -6.16 2.52
N ASN A 288 21.97 -5.50 1.67
CA ASN A 288 22.46 -4.58 0.64
C ASN A 288 21.37 -3.57 0.25
N SER A 289 21.73 -2.53 -0.49
CA SER A 289 20.77 -1.54 -1.00
C SER A 289 19.73 -2.16 -1.95
N SER A 290 18.56 -1.54 -2.06
CA SER A 290 17.51 -1.99 -2.98
C SER A 290 18.00 -2.00 -4.43
N THR A 291 18.81 -1.01 -4.80
CA THR A 291 19.39 -0.87 -6.13
C THR A 291 20.29 -2.06 -6.50
N VAL A 292 21.13 -2.52 -5.56
CA VAL A 292 22.03 -3.65 -5.79
C VAL A 292 21.25 -4.96 -5.88
N LEU A 293 20.29 -5.19 -4.98
CA LEU A 293 19.50 -6.43 -5.02
C LEU A 293 18.57 -6.47 -6.23
N LEU A 294 17.99 -5.34 -6.65
CA LEU A 294 17.22 -5.26 -7.89
C LEU A 294 18.10 -5.53 -9.12
N ALA A 295 19.35 -5.07 -9.12
CA ALA A 295 20.29 -5.40 -10.19
C ALA A 295 20.58 -6.92 -10.22
N ASP A 296 20.92 -7.53 -9.08
CA ASP A 296 21.14 -8.99 -9.03
C ASP A 296 19.89 -9.78 -9.44
N PHE A 297 18.71 -9.34 -9.00
CA PHE A 297 17.45 -9.95 -9.40
C PHE A 297 17.25 -9.93 -10.93
N HIS A 298 17.44 -8.78 -11.56
CA HIS A 298 17.26 -8.64 -13.01
C HIS A 298 18.36 -9.33 -13.83
N ASP A 299 19.61 -9.17 -13.41
CA ASP A 299 20.78 -9.57 -14.20
C ASP A 299 21.09 -11.06 -14.01
N ASN A 300 20.75 -11.63 -12.84
CA ASN A 300 21.04 -13.02 -12.50
C ASN A 300 19.77 -13.87 -12.30
N PHE A 301 18.93 -13.54 -11.31
CA PHE A 301 17.80 -14.42 -10.95
C PHE A 301 16.77 -14.58 -12.07
N LEU A 302 16.35 -13.48 -12.70
CA LEU A 302 15.36 -13.53 -13.78
C LEU A 302 15.86 -14.36 -14.97
N ASN A 303 17.18 -14.52 -15.14
CA ASN A 303 17.79 -15.26 -16.25
C ASN A 303 17.96 -16.76 -15.99
N GLN A 304 17.63 -17.23 -14.79
CA GLN A 304 17.61 -18.66 -14.48
C GLN A 304 16.45 -19.38 -15.18
N PRO A 305 16.56 -20.70 -15.41
CA PRO A 305 15.41 -21.52 -15.80
C PRO A 305 14.27 -21.38 -14.79
N LEU A 306 13.02 -21.38 -15.26
CA LEU A 306 11.84 -21.30 -14.39
C LEU A 306 11.84 -22.38 -13.29
N SER A 307 12.32 -23.59 -13.62
CA SER A 307 12.45 -24.69 -12.65
C SER A 307 13.40 -24.38 -11.49
N ASP A 308 14.41 -23.53 -11.70
CA ASP A 308 15.32 -23.08 -10.65
C ASP A 308 14.71 -21.91 -9.86
N GLN A 309 14.04 -20.99 -10.55
CA GLN A 309 13.32 -19.88 -9.91
C GLN A 309 12.24 -20.39 -8.96
N LEU A 310 11.48 -21.41 -9.35
CA LEU A 310 10.41 -21.99 -8.52
C LEU A 310 10.91 -22.70 -7.26
N LYS A 311 12.22 -22.96 -7.11
CA LYS A 311 12.77 -23.57 -5.89
C LYS A 311 12.66 -22.67 -4.66
N ILE A 312 12.55 -21.35 -4.87
CA ILE A 312 12.41 -20.37 -3.79
C ILE A 312 10.97 -20.24 -3.28
N ILE A 313 10.01 -20.84 -4.00
CA ILE A 313 8.60 -20.83 -3.64
C ILE A 313 8.31 -22.05 -2.77
N PRO A 314 7.77 -21.86 -1.55
CA PRO A 314 7.59 -22.93 -0.57
C PRO A 314 6.67 -24.07 -1.05
#